data_AF-A0A944STK7-F1
#
_entry.id   AF-A0A944STK7-F1
#
_cell.length_a   1.000
_cell.length_b   1.000
_cell.length_c   1.000
_cell.angle_alpha   90.00
_cell.angle_beta   90.00
_cell.angle_gamma   90.00
#
_symmetry.space_group_name_H-M   'P 1'
#
loop_
_entity.id
_entity.type
_entity.pdbx_description
1 polymer ?
#
loop_
_entity_poly.entity_id
_entity_poly.type
_entity_poly.pdbx_seq_one_letter_code
_entity_poly.pdbx_strand_id
1 'polypeptide(L)'
;MSSDKNKRLDNIVAQAKKYQAEREHTYRERALKLYPWICGRCSREFTHTNLPELTVHHRDHNHDNNPADGSNWELLCIYCHDNEHSRYIEQVRYGGSVDDSQEKATHNPFADLASLLKK
;
A
#
# COMPACT_ATOMS: atom_id res chain seq x y z
N MET A 1 -23.27 -16.21 41.39
CA MET A 1 -23.79 -15.36 40.29
C MET A 1 -22.83 -14.25 39.85
N SER A 2 -22.15 -13.52 40.74
CA SER A 2 -21.13 -12.51 40.34
C SER A 2 -19.80 -13.14 39.86
N SER A 3 -19.33 -14.19 40.55
CA SER A 3 -18.09 -14.92 40.22
C SER A 3 -18.11 -15.57 38.82
N ASP A 4 -19.25 -16.13 38.41
CA ASP A 4 -19.39 -16.80 37.10
C ASP A 4 -19.39 -15.82 35.93
N LYS A 5 -19.88 -14.59 36.13
CA LYS A 5 -19.77 -13.51 35.13
C LYS A 5 -18.32 -13.06 34.95
N ASN A 6 -17.56 -12.95 36.03
CA ASN A 6 -16.14 -12.58 35.98
C ASN A 6 -15.33 -13.63 35.22
N LYS A 7 -15.52 -14.93 35.49
CA LYS A 7 -14.86 -16.02 34.74
C LYS A 7 -15.19 -16.00 33.24
N ARG A 8 -16.43 -15.68 32.84
CA ARG A 8 -16.80 -15.57 31.43
C ARG A 8 -16.10 -14.38 30.75
N LEU A 9 -16.03 -13.23 31.43
CA LEU A 9 -15.32 -12.05 30.93
C LEU A 9 -13.82 -12.33 30.78
N ASP A 10 -13.20 -12.96 31.78
CA ASP A 10 -11.78 -13.34 31.75
C ASP A 10 -11.49 -14.29 30.58
N ASN A 11 -12.36 -15.27 30.34
CA ASN A 11 -12.24 -16.16 29.19
C ASN A 11 -12.37 -15.43 27.85
N ILE A 12 -13.31 -14.49 27.73
CA ILE A 12 -13.47 -13.68 26.51
C ILE A 12 -12.22 -12.83 26.25
N VAL A 13 -11.67 -12.18 27.29
CA VAL A 13 -10.45 -11.37 27.18
C VAL A 13 -9.24 -12.23 26.83
N ALA A 14 -9.08 -13.38 27.48
CA ALA A 14 -7.99 -14.32 27.19
C ALA A 14 -8.06 -14.84 25.75
N GLN A 15 -9.27 -15.17 25.28
CA GLN A 15 -9.49 -15.65 23.93
C GLN A 15 -9.25 -14.53 22.89
N ALA A 16 -9.67 -13.30 23.17
CA ALA A 16 -9.36 -12.14 22.33
C ALA A 16 -7.85 -11.89 22.20
N LYS A 17 -7.10 -11.96 23.32
CA LYS A 17 -5.64 -11.84 23.32
C LYS A 17 -4.97 -12.95 22.53
N LYS A 18 -5.46 -14.19 22.64
CA LYS A 18 -4.93 -15.34 21.88
C LYS A 18 -5.14 -15.15 20.38
N TYR A 19 -6.34 -14.76 19.96
CA TYR A 19 -6.63 -14.45 18.55
C TYR A 19 -5.77 -13.29 18.03
N GLN A 20 -5.55 -12.25 18.85
CA GLN A 20 -4.67 -11.15 18.50
C GLN A 20 -3.22 -11.64 18.27
N ALA A 21 -2.66 -12.42 19.19
CA ALA A 21 -1.32 -12.99 19.06
C ALA A 21 -1.19 -13.89 17.82
N GLU A 22 -2.18 -14.74 17.55
CA GLU A 22 -2.20 -15.59 16.34
C GLU A 22 -2.20 -14.76 15.04
N ARG A 23 -2.92 -13.63 15.01
CA ARG A 23 -2.93 -12.72 13.85
C ARG A 23 -1.65 -11.89 13.71
N GLU A 24 -1.03 -11.51 14.83
CA GLU A 24 0.24 -10.77 14.87
C GLU A 24 1.41 -11.50 14.18
N HIS A 25 1.30 -12.81 13.98
CA HIS A 25 2.27 -13.59 13.22
C HIS A 25 2.18 -13.40 11.70
N THR A 26 1.11 -12.80 11.19
CA THR A 26 1.01 -12.51 9.75
C THR A 26 1.87 -11.30 9.38
N TYR A 27 2.49 -11.33 8.19
CA TYR A 27 3.25 -10.18 7.68
C TYR A 27 2.40 -8.92 7.57
N ARG A 28 1.09 -9.08 7.35
CA ARG A 28 0.11 -7.99 7.31
C ARG A 28 0.06 -7.21 8.62
N GLU A 29 -0.19 -7.90 9.73
CA GLU A 29 -0.29 -7.22 11.03
C GLU A 29 1.05 -6.59 11.45
N ARG A 30 2.18 -7.21 11.10
CA ARG A 30 3.50 -6.60 11.29
C ARG A 30 3.66 -5.31 10.48
N ALA A 31 3.31 -5.32 9.20
CA ALA A 31 3.38 -4.14 8.35
C ALA A 31 2.48 -3.00 8.87
N LEU A 32 1.25 -3.31 9.30
CA LEU A 32 0.32 -2.31 9.85
C LEU A 32 0.78 -1.69 11.18
N LYS A 33 1.71 -2.34 11.90
CA LYS A 33 2.37 -1.78 13.09
C LYS A 33 3.60 -0.94 12.77
N LEU A 34 4.32 -1.27 11.69
CA LEU A 34 5.55 -0.59 11.28
C LEU A 34 5.30 0.68 10.46
N TYR A 35 4.23 0.69 9.66
CA TYR A 35 3.97 1.75 8.68
C TYR A 35 2.73 2.58 9.03
N PRO A 36 2.72 3.87 8.65
CA PRO A 36 1.51 4.69 8.72
C PRO A 36 0.42 4.11 7.82
N TRP A 37 -0.84 4.29 8.19
CA TRP A 37 -1.99 3.82 7.41
C TRP A 37 -2.29 4.73 6.21
N ILE A 38 -1.30 4.84 5.34
CA ILE A 38 -1.29 5.71 4.16
C ILE A 38 -0.77 4.90 2.99
N CYS A 39 -1.43 5.01 1.84
CA CYS A 39 -0.95 4.38 0.60
C CYS A 39 0.35 5.05 0.13
N GLY A 40 1.43 4.28 -0.04
CA GLY A 40 2.74 4.76 -0.51
C GLY A 40 2.75 5.31 -1.94
N ARG A 41 1.71 5.04 -2.74
CA ARG A 41 1.59 5.50 -4.14
C ARG A 41 0.70 6.73 -4.30
N CYS A 42 -0.53 6.70 -3.77
CA CYS A 42 -1.50 7.77 -3.97
C CYS A 42 -1.74 8.66 -2.73
N SER A 43 -1.03 8.40 -1.62
CA SER A 43 -1.16 9.14 -0.37
C SER A 43 -2.56 9.13 0.26
N ARG A 44 -3.45 8.23 -0.18
CA ARG A 44 -4.76 8.04 0.46
C ARG A 44 -4.56 7.53 1.89
N GLU A 45 -5.20 8.19 2.84
CA GLU A 45 -5.18 7.80 4.26
C GLU A 45 -6.30 6.81 4.59
N PHE A 46 -6.04 5.97 5.59
CA PHE A 46 -6.94 4.93 6.05
C PHE A 46 -7.20 5.05 7.55
N THR A 47 -8.41 4.66 7.93
CA THR A 47 -8.92 4.56 9.29
C THR A 47 -9.30 3.11 9.56
N HIS A 48 -9.64 2.78 10.80
CA HIS A 48 -10.10 1.44 11.16
C HIS A 48 -11.25 0.91 10.26
N THR A 49 -12.14 1.80 9.79
CA THR A 49 -13.30 1.43 8.98
C THR A 49 -12.93 0.94 7.58
N ASN A 50 -11.90 1.53 6.96
CA ASN A 50 -11.48 1.21 5.60
C ASN A 50 -10.08 0.55 5.54
N LEU A 51 -9.46 0.24 6.69
CA LEU A 51 -8.18 -0.45 6.79
C LEU A 51 -8.09 -1.79 6.01
N PRO A 52 -9.18 -2.57 5.83
CA PRO A 52 -9.16 -3.74 4.97
C PRO A 52 -8.74 -3.44 3.51
N GLU A 53 -8.94 -2.21 3.03
CA GLU A 53 -8.55 -1.77 1.68
C GLU A 53 -7.06 -1.40 1.57
N LEU A 54 -6.32 -1.35 2.68
CA LEU A 54 -4.87 -1.13 2.70
C LEU A 54 -4.18 -2.50 2.75
N THR A 55 -3.42 -2.83 1.71
CA THR A 55 -2.77 -4.14 1.52
C THR A 55 -1.26 -4.02 1.63
N VAL A 56 -0.61 -5.15 1.94
CA VAL A 56 0.86 -5.26 1.90
C VAL A 56 1.26 -5.72 0.52
N HIS A 57 2.16 -4.96 -0.11
CA HIS A 57 2.83 -5.33 -1.34
C HIS A 57 4.29 -5.69 -1.05
N HIS A 58 4.78 -6.80 -1.60
CA HIS A 58 6.19 -7.21 -1.54
C HIS A 58 6.95 -6.56 -2.70
N ARG A 59 7.94 -5.71 -2.39
CA ARG A 59 8.70 -4.93 -3.40
C ARG A 59 9.41 -5.82 -4.42
N ASP A 60 9.94 -6.96 -3.96
CA ASP A 60 10.60 -7.96 -4.79
C ASP A 60 9.64 -9.00 -5.42
N HIS A 61 8.33 -8.88 -5.17
CA HIS A 61 7.29 -9.82 -5.58
C HIS A 61 7.42 -11.25 -4.99
N ASN A 62 8.35 -11.47 -4.05
CA ASN A 62 8.54 -12.73 -3.35
C ASN A 62 7.81 -12.73 -2.00
N HIS A 63 6.71 -13.48 -1.93
CA HIS A 63 5.85 -13.57 -0.76
C HIS A 63 6.50 -14.29 0.43
N ASP A 64 7.59 -15.02 0.22
CA ASP A 64 8.34 -15.72 1.28
C ASP A 64 9.41 -14.83 1.91
N ASN A 65 9.84 -13.75 1.23
CA ASN A 65 10.83 -12.81 1.75
C ASN A 65 10.18 -11.80 2.71
N ASN A 66 10.13 -12.17 4.00
CA ASN A 66 9.42 -11.45 5.05
C ASN A 66 10.37 -10.95 6.16
N PRO A 67 11.25 -9.98 5.88
CA PRO A 67 12.21 -9.48 6.87
C PRO A 67 11.48 -8.79 8.03
N ALA A 68 12.02 -8.93 9.25
CA ALA A 68 11.37 -8.44 10.47
C ALA A 68 11.28 -6.91 10.57
N ASP A 69 12.15 -6.19 9.85
CA ASP A 69 12.17 -4.74 9.74
C ASP A 69 11.17 -4.19 8.70
N GLY A 70 10.49 -5.08 7.96
CA GLY A 70 9.56 -4.73 6.91
C GLY A 70 10.19 -4.18 5.63
N SER A 71 11.52 -4.18 5.49
CA SER A 71 12.23 -3.56 4.36
C SER A 71 11.75 -4.01 2.95
N ASN A 72 11.18 -5.20 2.83
CA ASN A 72 10.59 -5.71 1.59
C ASN A 72 9.11 -5.34 1.37
N TRP A 73 8.49 -4.60 2.27
CA TRP A 73 7.05 -4.28 2.22
C TRP A 73 6.79 -2.83 1.84
N GLU A 74 5.60 -2.61 1.28
CA GLU A 74 4.97 -1.30 1.12
C GLU A 74 3.46 -1.43 1.35
N LEU A 75 2.84 -0.42 1.97
CA LEU A 75 1.38 -0.38 2.13
C LEU A 75 0.75 0.35 0.96
N LEU A 76 -0.14 -0.33 0.23
CA LEU A 76 -0.84 0.20 -0.95
C LEU A 76 -2.34 0.05 -0.79
N CYS A 77 -3.11 1.00 -1.33
CA CYS A 77 -4.55 0.75 -1.49
C CYS A 77 -4.78 -0.34 -2.55
N ILE A 78 -5.90 -1.05 -2.48
CA ILE A 78 -6.24 -2.12 -3.44
C ILE A 78 -6.01 -1.73 -4.91
N TYR A 79 -6.37 -0.50 -5.29
CA TYR A 79 -6.21 -0.04 -6.66
C TYR A 79 -4.75 0.18 -7.07
N CYS A 80 -3.94 0.77 -6.18
CA CYS A 80 -2.51 0.95 -6.44
C CYS A 80 -1.77 -0.39 -6.40
N HIS A 81 -2.23 -1.32 -5.57
CA HIS A 81 -1.68 -2.66 -5.48
C HIS A 81 -1.88 -3.43 -6.79
N ASP A 82 -3.13 -3.51 -7.26
CA ASP A 82 -3.46 -4.20 -8.51
C ASP A 82 -2.76 -3.58 -9.73
N ASN A 83 -2.63 -2.25 -9.75
CA ASN A 83 -1.90 -1.54 -10.79
C ASN A 83 -0.41 -1.88 -10.79
N GLU A 84 0.23 -2.02 -9.62
CA GLU A 84 1.64 -2.42 -9.55
C GLU A 84 1.85 -3.82 -10.12
N HIS A 85 1.01 -4.78 -9.73
CA HIS A 85 1.03 -6.14 -10.30
C HIS A 85 0.82 -6.13 -11.82
N SER A 86 -0.10 -5.29 -12.29
CA SER A 86 -0.37 -5.15 -13.73
C SER A 86 0.84 -4.62 -14.49
N ARG A 87 1.50 -3.58 -13.97
CA ARG A 87 2.73 -3.00 -14.56
C ARG A 87 3.88 -4.01 -14.56
N TYR A 88 4.03 -4.80 -13.50
CA TYR A 88 5.04 -5.85 -13.46
C TYR A 88 4.78 -6.92 -14.54
N ILE A 89 3.54 -7.40 -14.66
CA ILE A 89 3.16 -8.36 -15.70
C ILE A 89 3.40 -7.79 -17.10
N GLU A 90 3.04 -6.53 -17.34
CA GLU A 90 3.27 -5.84 -18.61
C GLU A 90 4.76 -5.76 -18.94
N GLN A 91 5.58 -5.32 -17.98
CA GLN A 91 7.03 -5.24 -18.14
C GLN A 91 7.66 -6.60 -18.44
N VAL A 92 7.22 -7.66 -17.76
CA VAL A 92 7.69 -9.03 -18.01
C VAL A 92 7.26 -9.54 -19.38
N ARG A 93 6.04 -9.20 -19.84
CA ARG A 93 5.50 -9.69 -21.12
C ARG A 93 6.05 -8.94 -22.33
N TYR A 94 6.18 -7.63 -22.25
CA TYR A 94 6.46 -6.78 -23.41
C TYR A 94 7.83 -6.08 -23.33
N GLY A 95 8.53 -6.16 -22.20
CA GLY A 95 9.72 -5.34 -21.92
C GLY A 95 9.34 -3.89 -21.61
N GLY A 96 10.22 -3.15 -20.94
CA GLY A 96 10.04 -1.70 -20.79
C GLY A 96 10.20 -1.03 -22.15
N SER A 97 9.23 -0.22 -22.56
CA SER A 97 9.31 0.61 -23.77
C SER A 97 10.36 1.70 -23.61
N VAL A 98 11.65 1.34 -23.71
CA VAL A 98 12.74 2.27 -24.00
C VAL A 98 12.71 2.57 -25.49
N ASP A 99 11.72 3.35 -25.91
CA ASP A 99 11.82 4.06 -27.18
C ASP A 99 12.42 5.44 -26.88
N ASP A 100 13.75 5.49 -26.75
CA ASP A 100 14.55 6.68 -26.43
C ASP A 100 14.66 7.65 -27.64
N SER A 101 13.68 7.61 -28.54
CA SER A 101 13.70 8.28 -29.83
C SER A 101 12.51 9.24 -30.03
N GLN A 102 11.93 9.76 -28.94
CA GLN A 102 10.99 10.87 -29.08
C GLN A 102 11.73 12.16 -29.45
N GLU A 103 11.51 12.63 -30.68
CA GLU A 103 11.95 13.96 -31.11
C GLU A 103 11.46 15.02 -30.11
N LYS A 104 12.39 15.86 -29.64
CA LYS A 104 12.06 16.95 -28.71
C LYS A 104 10.99 17.84 -29.33
N ALA A 105 9.88 18.04 -28.62
CA ALA A 105 8.84 18.97 -29.05
C ALA A 105 9.41 20.39 -29.23
N THR A 106 9.41 20.89 -30.45
CA THR A 106 9.89 22.24 -30.81
C THR A 106 8.79 23.30 -30.73
N HIS A 107 7.54 22.89 -30.49
CA HIS A 107 6.39 23.78 -30.52
C HIS A 107 6.24 24.57 -29.21
N ASN A 108 6.28 25.90 -29.29
CA ASN A 108 6.02 26.82 -28.17
C ASN A 108 4.62 27.45 -28.30
N PRO A 109 3.58 26.92 -27.61
CA PRO A 109 2.20 27.38 -27.75
C PRO A 109 1.95 28.77 -27.15
N PHE A 110 2.91 29.33 -26.41
CA PHE A 110 2.79 30.62 -25.73
C PHE A 110 3.81 31.64 -26.21
N ALA A 111 4.42 31.43 -27.39
CA ALA A 111 5.42 32.34 -27.95
C ALA A 111 4.94 33.80 -28.00
N ASP A 112 3.65 34.02 -28.28
CA ASP A 112 3.04 35.34 -28.39
C ASP A 112 2.16 35.75 -27.18
N LEU A 113 2.20 35.00 -26.08
CA LEU A 113 1.36 35.28 -24.90
C LEU A 113 1.67 36.66 -24.31
N ALA A 114 2.94 37.07 -24.31
CA ALA A 114 3.37 38.38 -23.81
C ALA A 114 2.79 39.55 -24.63
N SER A 115 2.52 39.34 -25.92
CA SER A 115 1.91 40.33 -26.80
C SER A 115 0.40 40.47 -26.54
N LEU A 116 -0.26 39.38 -26.13
CA LEU A 116 -1.69 39.38 -25.78
C LEU A 116 -1.98 40.01 -24.42
N LEU A 117 -1.03 39.97 -23.48
CA LEU A 117 -1.18 40.52 -22.12
C LEU A 117 -0.95 42.03 -22.00
N LYS A 118 -0.57 42.72 -23.09
CA LYS A 118 -0.25 44.17 -23.10
C LYS A 118 -1.35 45.05 -23.68
N LYS A 119 -2.62 44.64 -23.55
CA LYS A 119 -3.77 45.41 -24.03
C LYS A 119 -4.53 46.06 -22.89
#